data_AF-A0A536SVP7-F1
#
_entry.id   AF-A0A536SVP7-F1
#
_cell.length_a   1.000
_cell.length_b   1.000
_cell.length_c   1.000
_cell.angle_alpha   90.00
_cell.angle_beta   90.00
_cell.angle_gamma   90.00
#
_symmetry.space_group_name_H-M   'P 1'
#
loop_
_entity.id
_entity.type
_entity.pdbx_description
1 polymer ?
#
loop_
_entity_poly.entity_id
_entity_poly.type
_entity_poly.pdbx_seq_one_letter_code
_entity_poly.pdbx_strand_id
1 'polypeptide(L)' 'MPAAKPGARRLQILQVLARMLEDPKGEKVTTAALAKELDVSEAALYRHFASKAQMFEGLIEFIEETLFGLVNK' A
#
# COMPACT_ATOMS: atom_id res chain seq x y z
N MET A 1 7.85 -21.17 7.17
CA MET A 1 7.62 -19.71 7.40
C MET A 1 6.15 -19.54 7.75
N PRO A 2 5.77 -18.86 8.85
CA PRO A 2 4.36 -18.74 9.19
C PRO A 2 3.67 -17.90 8.13
N ALA A 3 2.52 -18.38 7.65
CA ALA A 3 1.69 -17.64 6.71
C ALA A 3 1.36 -16.26 7.33
N ALA A 4 1.69 -15.18 6.61
CA ALA A 4 1.38 -13.84 7.06
C ALA A 4 -0.13 -13.74 7.37
N LYS A 5 -0.47 -13.19 8.54
CA LYS A 5 -1.86 -13.01 8.98
C LYS A 5 -2.69 -12.37 7.84
N PRO A 6 -3.91 -12.86 7.55
CA PRO A 6 -4.79 -12.22 6.58
C PRO A 6 -4.92 -10.73 6.91
N GLY A 7 -4.66 -9.86 5.93
CA GLY A 7 -4.64 -8.40 6.12
C GLY A 7 -3.25 -7.78 6.33
N ALA A 8 -2.25 -8.50 6.84
CA ALA A 8 -0.89 -7.97 7.03
C ALA A 8 -0.25 -7.54 5.70
N ARG A 9 -0.50 -8.29 4.63
CA ARG A 9 0.03 -7.98 3.30
C ARG A 9 -0.63 -6.75 2.68
N ARG A 10 -1.94 -6.58 2.85
CA ARG A 10 -2.67 -5.38 2.37
C ARG A 10 -2.09 -4.12 3.01
N LEU A 11 -1.91 -4.14 4.34
CA LEU A 11 -1.32 -3.02 5.07
C LEU A 11 0.11 -2.71 4.61
N GLN A 12 0.94 -3.75 4.44
CA GLN A 12 2.31 -3.56 3.96
C GLN A 12 2.36 -2.91 2.57
N ILE A 13 1.44 -3.28 1.66
CA ILE A 13 1.33 -2.64 0.34
C ILE A 13 1.03 -1.14 0.49
N LEU A 14 0.08 -0.77 1.34
CA LEU A 14 -0.28 0.64 1.57
C LEU A 14 0.87 1.44 2.18
N GLN A 15 1.60 0.87 3.13
CA GLN A 15 2.76 1.51 3.75
C GLN A 15 3.90 1.76 2.74
N VAL A 16 4.21 0.79 1.88
CA VAL A 16 5.22 0.98 0.84
C VAL A 16 4.75 1.99 -0.21
N LEU A 17 3.47 1.95 -0.59
CA LEU A 17 2.89 2.93 -1.50
C LEU A 17 3.01 4.36 -0.95
N ALA A 18 2.67 4.57 0.32
CA ALA A 18 2.84 5.87 1.00
C ALA A 18 4.30 6.34 0.94
N ARG A 19 5.24 5.47 1.31
CA ARG A 19 6.67 5.77 1.28
C ARG A 19 7.16 6.16 -0.12
N MET A 20 6.71 5.47 -1.16
CA MET A 20 7.09 5.80 -2.54
C MET A 20 6.53 7.16 -2.98
N LEU A 21 5.35 7.55 -2.50
CA LEU A 21 4.74 8.84 -2.79
C LEU A 21 5.40 10.00 -2.04
N GLU A 22 5.96 9.73 -0.86
CA GLU A 22 6.73 10.69 -0.07
C GLU A 22 8.15 10.94 -0.62
N ASP A 23 8.62 10.14 -1.59
CA ASP A 23 9.96 10.31 -2.16
C ASP A 23 10.08 11.69 -2.84
N PRO A 24 11.00 12.56 -2.36
CA PRO A 24 11.14 13.94 -2.85
C PRO A 24 11.59 14.03 -4.30
N LYS A 25 12.09 12.93 -4.90
CA LYS A 25 12.46 12.89 -6.32
C LYS A 25 11.26 12.91 -7.26
N GLY A 26 10.05 12.66 -6.75
CA GLY A 26 8.81 12.71 -7.52
C GLY A 26 8.73 11.63 -8.61
N GLU A 27 9.41 10.49 -8.41
CA GLU A 27 9.37 9.40 -9.39
C GLU A 27 7.95 8.85 -9.50
N LYS A 28 7.52 8.59 -10.75
CA LYS A 28 6.18 8.10 -11.01
C LYS A 28 5.99 6.72 -10.38
N VAL A 29 5.04 6.61 -9.45
CA VAL A 29 4.68 5.32 -8.86
C VAL A 29 3.98 4.42 -9.89
N THR A 30 4.54 3.24 -10.10
CA THR A 30 3.99 2.18 -10.96
C THR A 30 3.76 0.91 -10.14
N THR A 31 2.82 0.06 -10.59
CA THR A 31 2.57 -1.25 -9.96
C THR A 31 3.81 -2.15 -10.01
N ALA A 32 4.57 -2.07 -11.10
CA ALA A 32 5.85 -2.76 -11.26
C ALA A 32 6.88 -2.35 -10.20
N ALA A 33 7.07 -1.03 -10.00
CA ALA A 33 7.99 -0.51 -8.99
C ALA A 33 7.53 -0.87 -7.57
N LEU A 34 6.24 -0.77 -7.28
CA LEU A 34 5.67 -1.16 -5.99
C LEU A 34 5.86 -2.67 -5.72
N ALA A 35 5.63 -3.52 -6.72
CA ALA A 35 5.83 -4.96 -6.61
C ALA A 35 7.30 -5.30 -6.35
N LYS A 36 8.21 -4.60 -7.02
CA LYS A 36 9.67 -4.72 -6.84
C LYS A 36 10.10 -4.34 -5.42
N GLU A 37 9.65 -3.21 -4.89
CA GLU A 37 9.93 -2.80 -3.50
C GLU A 37 9.43 -3.81 -2.46
N LEU A 38 8.35 -4.53 -2.78
CA LEU A 38 7.73 -5.53 -1.92
C LEU A 38 8.23 -6.97 -2.15
N ASP A 39 9.20 -7.15 -3.04
CA ASP A 39 9.75 -8.45 -3.49
C ASP A 39 8.66 -9.46 -3.90
N VAL A 40 7.71 -9.03 -4.73
CA VAL A 40 6.65 -9.88 -5.30
C VAL A 40 6.36 -9.58 -6.75
N SER A 41 5.55 -10.44 -7.39
CA SER A 41 5.01 -10.16 -8.72
C SER A 41 3.90 -9.10 -8.68
N GLU A 42 3.71 -8.37 -9.78
CA GLU A 42 2.59 -7.43 -9.93
C GLU A 42 1.23 -8.13 -9.75
N ALA A 43 1.11 -9.36 -10.27
CA ALA A 43 -0.07 -10.20 -10.08
C ALA A 43 -0.39 -10.47 -8.60
N ALA A 44 0.60 -10.44 -7.71
CA ALA A 44 0.38 -10.59 -6.27
C ALA A 44 -0.30 -9.36 -5.65
N LEU A 45 -0.04 -8.17 -6.16
CA LEU A 45 -0.73 -6.95 -5.72
C LEU A 45 -2.22 -7.03 -6.05
N TYR A 46 -2.55 -7.56 -7.23
CA TYR A 46 -3.93 -7.68 -7.69
C TYR A 46 -4.79 -8.66 -6.88
N ARG A 47 -4.18 -9.55 -6.07
CA ARG A 47 -4.92 -10.38 -5.11
C ARG A 47 -5.47 -9.59 -3.92
N HIS A 48 -4.93 -8.41 -3.67
CA HIS A 48 -5.36 -7.54 -2.56
C HIS A 48 -6.11 -6.29 -3.04
N PHE A 49 -5.86 -5.83 -4.26
CA PHE A 49 -6.49 -4.66 -4.84
C PHE A 49 -6.87 -4.93 -6.29
N ALA A 50 -8.14 -4.74 -6.66
CA ALA A 50 -8.62 -5.06 -8.00
C ALA A 50 -8.00 -4.18 -9.11
N SER A 51 -7.49 -3.00 -8.76
CA SER A 51 -6.89 -2.07 -9.69
C SER A 51 -5.86 -1.17 -9.01
N LYS A 52 -5.06 -0.44 -9.80
CA LYS A 52 -4.21 0.63 -9.26
C LYS A 52 -5.05 1.67 -8.51
N ALA A 53 -6.20 2.09 -9.04
CA ALA A 53 -7.06 3.08 -8.38
C ALA A 53 -7.48 2.62 -6.97
N GLN A 54 -7.87 1.35 -6.83
CA GLN A 54 -8.23 0.76 -5.54
C GLN A 54 -7.08 0.72 -4.53
N MET A 55 -5.82 0.68 -4.99
CA MET A 55 -4.65 0.81 -4.10
C MET A 55 -4.57 2.22 -3.51
N PHE A 56 -4.87 3.25 -4.30
CA PHE A 56 -4.87 4.64 -3.85
C PHE A 56 -6.09 4.97 -2.98
N GLU A 57 -7.27 4.48 -3.34
CA GLU A 57 -8.48 4.60 -2.50
C GLU A 57 -8.24 3.94 -1.13
N GLY A 58 -7.73 2.71 -1.11
CA GLY A 58 -7.38 2.04 0.14
C GLY A 58 -6.27 2.74 0.94
N LEU A 59 -5.38 3.49 0.29
CA LEU A 59 -4.38 4.31 0.97
C LEU A 59 -5.02 5.54 1.62
N ILE A 60 -5.93 6.21 0.91
CA ILE A 60 -6.66 7.37 1.44
C ILE A 60 -7.46 6.94 2.68
N GLU A 61 -8.23 5.86 2.59
CA GLU A 61 -8.98 5.29 3.72
C GLU A 61 -8.06 4.99 4.91
N PHE A 62 -6.91 4.37 4.66
CA PHE A 62 -5.94 4.05 5.72
C PHE A 62 -5.39 5.31 6.41
N ILE A 63 -5.13 6.38 5.64
CA ILE A 63 -4.69 7.67 6.19
C ILE A 63 -5.81 8.31 7.01
N GLU A 64 -7.05 8.31 6.50
CA GLU A 64 -8.21 8.84 7.21
C GLU A 64 -8.44 8.14 8.54
N GLU A 65 -8.43 6.81 8.57
CA GLU A 65 -8.55 6.01 9.80
C GLU A 65 -7.42 6.33 10.79
N THR A 66 -6.19 6.48 10.30
CA THR A 66 -5.03 6.80 11.13
C THR A 66 -5.15 8.20 11.74
N LEU A 67 -5.55 9.20 10.96
CA LEU A 67 -5.72 10.58 11.43
C LEU A 67 -6.91 10.70 12.39
N PHE A 68 -8.07 10.12 12.08
CA PHE A 68 -9.22 10.13 12.98
C PHE A 68 -8.95 9.39 14.28
N GLY A 69 -8.19 8.30 14.25
CA GLY A 69 -7.77 7.57 15.45
C GLY A 69 -6.81 8.38 16.33
N LEU A 70 -6.01 9.28 15.75
CA LEU A 70 -5.09 10.15 16.49
C LEU A 70 -5.79 11.40 17.03
N VAL A 71 -6.71 12.00 16.28
CA VAL A 71 -7.40 13.25 16.65
C VAL A 71 -8.50 13.03 17.70
N ASN A 72 -9.17 11.87 17.72
CA ASN A 72 -10.21 11.54 18.69
C ASN A 72 -9.65 10.97 20.02
N LYS A 73 -8.39 11.26 20.33
CA LYS A 73 -7.68 10.80 21.52
C LYS A 73 -7.13 11.99 22.30
#